data_AF-A0A453PU63-F1
#
_entry.id   AF-A0A453PU63-F1
#
_cell.length_a   1.000
_cell.length_b   1.000
_cell.length_c   1.000
_cell.angle_alpha   90.00
_cell.angle_beta   90.00
_cell.angle_gamma   90.00
#
_symmetry.space_group_name_H-M   'P 1'
#
loop_
_entity.id
_entity.type
_entity.pdbx_description
1 polymer ?
#
loop_
_entity_poly.entity_id
_entity_poly.type
_entity_poly.pdbx_seq_one_letter_code
_entity_poly.pdbx_strand_id
1 'polypeptide(L)'
;GSSAPTILTSTRPRSPSASLVSFPRVTLALQPMFKRSVTFVTCNDSDLAEQAAKWGKLHEFADMAWLPEQRKVIYRKDDRVAITSAGDGLNDYLPFRPNPTAALITARVTEELLEKNINAVARCKAANATVSLFETAAYGFTNNGSVFTGYPVVGFQHRMQASGSCVDSPGNTSCSWDPRTRGILLGNNGYSITLSRASAFIADMQQLRDRKPLAFCGIDAKLGILLRYVKASSAYLGKEEDSIDFDITYYRSFTKGEPNPHSDVLDELQQMALRKYGAMPHWGKNRDFAFEGAIDKYPKASKFFEVKGRYDSDGIFSSEWSDQVLGINGSPVIVEKRCAIEGLCVCSDDSHCAPEEGYYCRPGKVYTEARVCSFESAI
;
A
#
# COMPACT_ATOMS: atom_id res chain seq x y z
N GLY A 1 -6.63 -14.40 17.67
CA GLY A 1 -8.10 -14.34 17.66
C GLY A 1 -8.53 -12.88 17.69
N SER A 2 -9.57 -12.54 16.93
CA SER A 2 -10.08 -11.20 16.56
C SER A 2 -9.21 -10.40 15.59
N SER A 3 -9.28 -10.78 14.30
CA SER A 3 -9.16 -9.85 13.19
C SER A 3 -10.22 -8.75 13.37
N ALA A 4 -9.79 -7.52 13.66
CA ALA A 4 -10.67 -6.36 13.58
C ALA A 4 -11.29 -6.32 12.17
N PRO A 5 -12.59 -6.04 12.03
CA PRO A 5 -13.16 -5.84 10.71
C PRO A 5 -12.41 -4.67 10.07
N THR A 6 -11.80 -4.91 8.91
CA THR A 6 -11.32 -3.83 8.05
C THR A 6 -12.54 -2.97 7.73
N ILE A 7 -12.62 -1.82 8.40
CA ILE A 7 -13.63 -0.82 8.14
C ILE A 7 -13.39 -0.33 6.70
N LEU A 8 -14.38 -0.53 5.84
CA LEU A 8 -14.48 0.07 4.51
C LEU A 8 -14.68 1.58 4.68
N THR A 9 -13.62 2.29 5.06
CA THR A 9 -13.52 3.74 4.87
C THR A 9 -12.51 3.98 3.77
N SER A 10 -13.00 3.98 2.52
CA SER A 10 -12.28 4.55 1.39
C SER A 10 -12.35 6.08 1.54
N THR A 11 -11.26 6.70 1.99
CA THR A 11 -11.10 8.15 1.92
C THR A 11 -10.40 8.49 0.62
N ARG A 12 -11.14 8.48 -0.50
CA ARG A 12 -10.72 9.19 -1.70
C ARG A 12 -11.09 10.67 -1.53
N PRO A 13 -10.22 11.62 -1.93
CA PRO A 13 -10.53 13.06 -1.85
C PRO A 13 -11.77 13.50 -2.67
N ARG A 14 -12.38 12.62 -3.47
CA ARG A 14 -13.56 12.89 -4.32
C ARG A 14 -14.53 11.72 -4.49
N SER A 15 -14.42 10.63 -3.72
CA SER A 15 -15.46 9.59 -3.71
C SER A 15 -16.17 9.61 -2.36
N PRO A 16 -17.51 9.59 -2.31
CA PRO A 16 -18.22 9.45 -1.06
C PRO A 16 -17.74 8.18 -0.36
N SER A 17 -17.37 8.31 0.91
CA SER A 17 -17.06 7.18 1.78
C SER A 17 -18.30 6.29 1.85
N ALA A 18 -18.30 5.17 1.13
CA ALA A 18 -19.38 4.21 1.20
C ALA A 18 -19.28 3.40 2.50
N SER A 19 -19.98 3.87 3.53
CA SER A 19 -20.27 3.05 4.70
C SER A 19 -21.51 2.25 4.39
N LEU A 20 -21.41 0.93 4.27
CA LEU A 20 -22.54 0.03 3.93
C LEU A 20 -23.50 -0.20 5.11
N VAL A 21 -23.09 0.23 6.31
CA VAL A 21 -23.85 0.26 7.58
C VAL A 21 -23.23 1.36 8.46
N SER A 22 -24.02 2.03 9.30
CA SER A 22 -23.51 2.88 10.39
C SER A 22 -23.35 2.09 11.70
N PHE A 23 -22.19 2.23 12.35
CA PHE A 23 -21.90 1.61 13.65
C PHE A 23 -21.84 2.69 14.74
N PRO A 24 -22.94 2.96 15.47
CA PRO A 24 -22.94 3.98 16.52
C PRO A 24 -22.07 3.59 17.72
N ARG A 25 -21.82 2.29 17.91
CA ARG A 25 -20.94 1.75 18.95
C ARG A 25 -20.31 0.45 18.48
N VAL A 26 -19.00 0.34 18.63
CA VAL A 26 -18.24 -0.90 18.42
C VAL A 26 -17.65 -1.33 19.75
N THR A 27 -17.75 -2.62 20.06
CA THR A 27 -17.07 -3.22 21.22
C THR A 27 -15.96 -4.13 20.72
N LEU A 28 -14.74 -3.89 21.19
CA LEU A 28 -13.56 -4.65 20.80
C LEU A 28 -13.08 -5.51 21.97
N ALA A 29 -12.73 -6.76 21.70
CA ALA A 29 -12.04 -7.60 22.67
C ALA A 29 -10.61 -7.07 22.87
N LEU A 30 -10.21 -6.84 24.11
CA LEU A 30 -8.88 -6.37 24.46
C LEU A 30 -8.01 -7.54 24.93
N GLN A 31 -6.74 -7.50 24.57
CA GLN A 31 -5.71 -8.37 25.14
C GLN A 31 -5.02 -7.68 26.31
N PRO A 32 -4.49 -8.42 27.30
CA PRO A 32 -3.63 -7.87 28.33
C PRO A 32 -2.45 -7.11 27.71
N MET A 33 -2.05 -6.00 28.34
CA MET A 33 -0.93 -5.19 27.89
C MET A 33 0.38 -6.00 27.92
N PHE A 34 1.23 -5.79 26.91
CA PHE A 34 2.55 -6.41 26.79
C PHE A 34 3.53 -5.41 26.17
N LYS A 35 4.82 -5.79 26.12
CA LYS A 35 5.85 -5.05 25.40
C LYS A 35 6.26 -5.80 24.14
N ARG A 36 6.75 -5.07 23.14
CA ARG A 36 7.38 -5.64 21.94
C ARG A 36 8.88 -5.44 22.01
N SER A 37 9.62 -6.28 21.28
CA SER A 37 11.04 -6.14 21.00
C SER A 37 11.23 -6.08 19.49
N VAL A 38 11.65 -4.92 18.98
CA VAL A 38 11.73 -4.65 17.54
C VAL A 38 13.18 -4.50 17.10
N THR A 39 13.56 -5.21 16.04
CA THR A 39 14.86 -5.09 15.35
C THR A 39 14.63 -5.08 13.85
N PHE A 40 15.27 -4.15 13.15
CA PHE A 40 15.31 -4.16 11.68
C PHE A 40 16.63 -4.75 11.19
N VAL A 41 16.57 -5.59 10.17
CA VAL A 41 17.73 -6.19 9.51
C VAL A 41 17.59 -6.01 8.01
N THR A 42 18.50 -5.26 7.40
CA THR A 42 18.57 -5.09 5.95
C THR A 42 19.57 -6.08 5.35
N CYS A 43 19.15 -6.85 4.36
CA CYS A 43 20.02 -7.75 3.61
C CYS A 43 19.62 -7.83 2.14
N ASN A 44 20.35 -8.60 1.34
CA ASN A 44 20.00 -8.84 -0.06
C ASN A 44 18.67 -9.61 -0.17
N ASP A 45 17.92 -9.38 -1.24
CA ASP A 45 16.59 -9.95 -1.48
C ASP A 45 16.58 -11.37 -2.08
N SER A 46 17.73 -12.06 -2.14
CA SER A 46 17.83 -13.40 -2.73
C SER A 46 16.98 -14.46 -2.02
N ASP A 47 16.72 -14.31 -0.72
CA ASP A 47 15.91 -15.23 0.07
C ASP A 47 14.45 -14.77 0.24
N LEU A 48 14.08 -13.59 -0.29
CA LEU A 48 12.77 -12.97 -0.06
C LEU A 48 11.60 -13.90 -0.40
N ALA A 49 11.66 -14.56 -1.56
CA ALA A 49 10.59 -15.45 -2.00
C ALA A 49 10.38 -16.64 -1.05
N GLU A 50 11.44 -17.13 -0.42
CA GLU A 50 11.38 -18.22 0.56
C GLU A 50 10.93 -17.70 1.94
N GLN A 51 11.53 -16.59 2.39
CA GLN A 51 11.25 -16.01 3.71
C GLN A 51 9.83 -15.45 3.81
N ALA A 52 9.27 -14.90 2.73
CA ALA A 52 7.93 -14.34 2.73
C ALA A 52 6.88 -15.34 3.23
N ALA A 53 6.99 -16.63 2.92
CA ALA A 53 6.04 -17.62 3.40
C ALA A 53 6.24 -18.04 4.88
N LYS A 54 7.39 -17.70 5.47
CA LYS A 54 7.84 -18.21 6.78
C LYS A 54 7.90 -17.13 7.86
N TRP A 55 8.26 -15.90 7.52
CA TRP A 55 8.63 -14.85 8.46
C TRP A 55 7.52 -14.49 9.47
N GLY A 56 6.28 -14.41 9.01
CA GLY A 56 5.11 -14.18 9.88
C GLY A 56 4.81 -15.33 10.87
N LYS A 57 5.48 -16.49 10.75
CA LYS A 57 5.46 -17.56 11.75
C LYS A 57 6.67 -17.49 12.70
N LEU A 58 7.76 -16.84 12.26
CA LEU A 58 8.98 -16.68 13.05
C LEU A 58 8.84 -15.53 14.05
N HIS A 59 8.12 -14.47 13.68
CA HIS A 59 7.91 -13.29 14.52
C HIS A 59 6.42 -12.93 14.63
N GLU A 60 5.92 -12.66 15.83
CA GLU A 60 4.48 -12.46 16.07
C GLU A 60 3.91 -11.26 15.29
N PHE A 61 4.69 -10.19 15.14
CA PHE A 61 4.32 -8.97 14.43
C PHE A 61 5.27 -8.68 13.26
N ALA A 62 5.78 -9.74 12.63
CA ALA A 62 6.71 -9.62 11.50
C ALA A 62 6.12 -8.77 10.37
N ASP A 63 6.96 -7.91 9.78
CA ASP A 63 6.70 -7.24 8.50
C ASP A 63 8.00 -7.24 7.68
N MET A 64 7.89 -7.02 6.37
CA MET A 64 9.05 -6.78 5.50
C MET A 64 8.81 -5.56 4.62
N ALA A 65 9.88 -4.85 4.27
CA ALA A 65 9.86 -3.91 3.15
C ALA A 65 10.87 -4.37 2.10
N TRP A 66 10.39 -4.74 0.91
CA TRP A 66 11.24 -5.11 -0.21
C TRP A 66 11.56 -3.86 -1.04
N LEU A 67 12.84 -3.59 -1.26
CA LEU A 67 13.38 -2.50 -2.07
C LEU A 67 13.89 -3.09 -3.39
N PRO A 68 13.05 -3.18 -4.45
CA PRO A 68 13.37 -4.01 -5.60
C PRO A 68 14.53 -3.46 -6.42
N GLU A 69 14.66 -2.13 -6.58
CA GLU A 69 15.77 -1.57 -7.33
C GLU A 69 17.10 -1.76 -6.59
N GLN A 70 17.09 -1.55 -5.28
CA GLN A 70 18.28 -1.77 -4.45
C GLN A 70 18.63 -3.25 -4.23
N ARG A 71 17.77 -4.19 -4.66
CA ARG A 71 17.91 -5.64 -4.42
C ARG A 71 18.10 -5.96 -2.94
N LYS A 72 17.34 -5.27 -2.10
CA LYS A 72 17.39 -5.39 -0.64
C LYS A 72 16.02 -5.67 -0.07
N VAL A 73 16.00 -6.33 1.07
CA VAL A 73 14.82 -6.49 1.91
C VAL A 73 15.18 -6.01 3.31
N ILE A 74 14.28 -5.24 3.90
CA ILE A 74 14.31 -4.83 5.29
C ILE A 74 13.36 -5.77 6.03
N TYR A 75 13.94 -6.68 6.81
CA TYR A 75 13.20 -7.59 7.68
C TYR A 75 12.94 -6.94 9.04
N ARG A 76 11.67 -6.84 9.45
CA ARG A 76 11.31 -6.43 10.83
C ARG A 76 11.12 -7.69 11.68
N LYS A 77 12.06 -7.92 12.60
CA LYS A 77 11.92 -8.89 13.71
C LYS A 77 11.16 -8.20 14.83
N ASP A 78 10.00 -8.73 15.18
CA ASP A 78 9.07 -8.04 16.06
C ASP A 78 8.25 -9.02 16.87
N ASP A 79 8.62 -9.14 18.14
CA ASP A 79 8.10 -10.17 19.02
C ASP A 79 7.56 -9.58 20.32
N ARG A 80 6.52 -10.24 20.82
CA ARG A 80 6.03 -10.03 22.17
C ARG A 80 7.10 -10.43 23.18
N VAL A 81 7.28 -9.59 24.19
CA VAL A 81 8.10 -9.85 25.38
C VAL A 81 7.30 -9.56 26.65
N ALA A 82 7.82 -10.02 27.79
CA ALA A 82 7.18 -9.80 29.08
C ALA A 82 6.99 -8.31 29.35
N ILE A 83 5.89 -7.95 30.04
CA ILE A 83 5.63 -6.55 30.41
C ILE A 83 6.73 -5.98 31.33
N THR A 84 7.42 -6.85 32.07
CA THR A 84 8.55 -6.54 32.96
C THR A 84 9.87 -6.31 32.23
N SER A 85 9.96 -6.60 30.93
CA SER A 85 11.17 -6.32 30.14
C SER A 85 11.51 -4.83 30.18
N ALA A 86 12.79 -4.50 30.35
CA ALA A 86 13.26 -3.13 30.41
C ALA A 86 13.13 -2.44 29.03
N GLY A 87 12.89 -1.12 29.04
CA GLY A 87 12.73 -0.29 27.84
C GLY A 87 11.42 0.48 27.82
N ASP A 88 11.44 1.70 27.26
CA ASP A 88 10.28 2.56 27.06
C ASP A 88 10.23 3.07 25.61
N GLY A 89 10.37 2.12 24.70
CA GLY A 89 10.41 2.40 23.27
C GLY A 89 9.17 3.13 22.77
N LEU A 90 9.39 3.94 21.73
CA LEU A 90 8.35 4.67 21.02
C LEU A 90 8.59 4.55 19.52
N ASN A 91 7.53 4.31 18.77
CA ASN A 91 7.49 4.45 17.33
C ASN A 91 6.87 5.81 16.97
N ASP A 92 7.66 6.71 16.40
CA ASP A 92 7.15 7.95 15.81
C ASP A 92 7.60 7.98 14.34
N TYR A 93 6.85 7.28 13.49
CA TYR A 93 7.21 7.00 12.10
C TYR A 93 7.38 8.29 11.30
N LEU A 94 8.49 8.42 10.56
CA LEU A 94 8.91 9.69 9.95
C LEU A 94 7.82 10.39 9.09
N PRO A 95 7.11 9.69 8.18
CA PRO A 95 6.03 10.29 7.39
C PRO A 95 4.86 10.84 8.21
N PHE A 96 4.68 10.37 9.44
CA PHE A 96 3.55 10.68 10.33
C PHE A 96 3.92 11.68 11.43
N ARG A 97 5.09 12.33 11.28
CA ARG A 97 5.53 13.46 12.08
C ARG A 97 5.01 14.79 11.52
N PRO A 98 4.84 15.80 12.37
CA PRO A 98 4.61 17.16 11.90
C PRO A 98 5.83 17.66 11.12
N ASN A 99 5.59 18.36 10.02
CA ASN A 99 6.65 19.00 9.25
C ASN A 99 6.31 20.47 9.02
N PRO A 100 7.31 21.36 8.92
CA PRO A 100 7.07 22.74 8.49
C PRO A 100 6.35 22.74 7.13
N THR A 101 5.28 23.51 7.01
CA THR A 101 4.46 23.55 5.78
C THR A 101 5.28 23.88 4.54
N ALA A 102 6.23 24.81 4.65
CA ALA A 102 7.13 25.17 3.56
C ALA A 102 7.99 23.97 3.10
N ALA A 103 8.49 23.15 4.03
CA ALA A 103 9.28 21.97 3.71
C ALA A 103 8.46 20.90 2.97
N LEU A 104 7.19 20.70 3.35
CA LEU A 104 6.27 19.80 2.65
C LEU A 104 6.02 20.25 1.21
N ILE A 105 5.81 21.55 1.00
CA ILE A 105 5.61 22.12 -0.34
C ILE A 105 6.88 21.97 -1.18
N THR A 106 8.04 22.28 -0.63
CA THR A 106 9.34 22.08 -1.32
C THR A 106 9.54 20.62 -1.69
N ALA A 107 9.31 19.69 -0.77
CA ALA A 107 9.44 18.25 -1.03
C ALA A 107 8.52 17.79 -2.17
N ARG A 108 7.25 18.23 -2.19
CA ARG A 108 6.33 17.97 -3.31
C ARG A 108 6.87 18.50 -4.63
N VAL A 109 7.27 19.78 -4.68
CA VAL A 109 7.76 20.40 -5.93
C VAL A 109 9.02 19.68 -6.45
N THR A 110 9.94 19.33 -5.55
CA THR A 110 11.13 18.56 -5.92
C THR A 110 10.77 17.17 -6.45
N GLU A 111 9.84 16.47 -5.82
CA GLU A 111 9.36 15.17 -6.30
C GLU A 111 8.68 15.30 -7.67
N GLU A 112 7.78 16.26 -7.88
CA GLU A 112 7.13 16.49 -9.17
C GLU A 112 8.13 16.78 -10.29
N LEU A 113 9.18 17.56 -10.01
CA LEU A 113 10.26 17.83 -10.96
C LEU A 113 11.07 16.57 -11.29
N LEU A 114 11.37 15.74 -10.28
CA LEU A 114 12.07 14.47 -10.46
C LEU A 114 11.24 13.47 -11.25
N GLU A 115 9.94 13.39 -10.98
CA GLU A 115 9.02 12.49 -11.67
C GLU A 115 8.81 12.94 -13.13
N LYS A 116 8.70 14.24 -13.39
CA LYS A 116 8.63 14.77 -14.77
C LYS A 116 9.93 14.60 -15.55
N ASN A 117 11.06 14.55 -14.84
CA ASN A 117 12.35 14.33 -15.46
C ASN A 117 12.52 12.83 -15.77
N ILE A 118 12.66 12.49 -17.05
CA ILE A 118 12.80 11.09 -17.54
C ILE A 118 14.17 10.48 -17.11
N ASN A 119 15.00 11.21 -16.35
CA ASN A 119 16.24 10.70 -15.80
C ASN A 119 16.00 9.71 -14.65
N ALA A 120 15.83 8.44 -14.99
CA ALA A 120 15.63 7.37 -14.04
C ALA A 120 16.80 7.23 -13.03
N VAL A 121 18.05 7.48 -13.44
CA VAL A 121 19.22 7.42 -12.54
C VAL A 121 19.13 8.46 -11.42
N ALA A 122 18.67 9.68 -11.73
CA ALA A 122 18.46 10.72 -10.72
C ALA A 122 17.35 10.32 -9.72
N ARG A 123 16.26 9.71 -10.20
CA ARG A 123 15.17 9.19 -9.36
C ARG A 123 15.68 8.10 -8.41
N CYS A 124 16.49 7.16 -8.89
CA CYS A 124 17.07 6.09 -8.07
C CYS A 124 18.04 6.62 -7.01
N LYS A 125 18.87 7.62 -7.35
CA LYS A 125 19.74 8.29 -6.36
C LYS A 125 18.92 8.97 -5.25
N ALA A 126 17.84 9.67 -5.61
CA ALA A 126 16.95 10.30 -4.64
C ALA A 126 16.24 9.25 -3.76
N ALA A 127 15.73 8.16 -4.35
CA ALA A 127 15.11 7.06 -3.64
C ALA A 127 16.05 6.42 -2.61
N ASN A 128 17.31 6.14 -3.01
CA ASN A 128 18.32 5.58 -2.12
C ASN A 128 18.66 6.53 -0.95
N ALA A 129 18.74 7.84 -1.21
CA ALA A 129 18.93 8.84 -0.15
C ALA A 129 17.75 8.84 0.85
N THR A 130 16.51 8.71 0.35
CA THR A 130 15.33 8.55 1.21
C THR A 130 15.43 7.30 2.07
N VAL A 131 15.70 6.13 1.49
CA VAL A 131 15.84 4.88 2.26
C VAL A 131 16.95 4.99 3.31
N SER A 132 18.10 5.54 2.94
CA SER A 132 19.24 5.74 3.85
C SER A 132 18.88 6.66 5.02
N LEU A 133 18.07 7.69 4.79
CA LEU A 133 17.55 8.56 5.85
C LEU A 133 16.67 7.80 6.84
N PHE A 134 15.77 6.94 6.34
CA PHE A 134 14.93 6.12 7.21
C PHE A 134 15.76 5.14 8.05
N GLU A 135 16.75 4.47 7.45
CA GLU A 135 17.67 3.58 8.17
C GLU A 135 18.45 4.33 9.26
N THR A 136 19.01 5.50 8.92
CA THR A 136 19.79 6.33 9.85
C THR A 136 18.93 6.85 11.00
N ALA A 137 17.67 7.20 10.72
CA ALA A 137 16.72 7.66 11.72
C ALA A 137 15.96 6.50 12.41
N ALA A 138 16.45 5.25 12.27
CA ALA A 138 15.84 4.05 12.85
C ALA A 138 14.34 3.92 12.57
N TYR A 139 13.89 4.33 11.37
CA TYR A 139 12.50 4.39 10.93
C TYR A 139 11.57 5.21 11.84
N GLY A 140 12.13 5.98 12.76
CA GLY A 140 11.43 6.75 13.77
C GLY A 140 11.28 6.08 15.13
N PHE A 141 11.92 4.93 15.36
CA PHE A 141 11.96 4.28 16.66
C PHE A 141 12.98 4.95 17.60
N THR A 142 12.64 5.02 18.88
CA THR A 142 13.53 5.48 19.96
C THR A 142 13.45 4.52 21.15
N ASN A 143 14.51 4.39 21.95
CA ASN A 143 14.57 3.43 23.07
C ASN A 143 13.90 3.94 24.35
N ASN A 144 13.70 5.25 24.46
CA ASN A 144 13.18 5.94 25.65
C ASN A 144 12.16 7.03 25.33
N GLY A 145 11.62 7.05 24.11
CA GLY A 145 10.71 8.11 23.65
C GLY A 145 11.39 9.37 23.09
N SER A 146 12.73 9.43 23.06
CA SER A 146 13.44 10.63 22.55
C SER A 146 14.66 10.32 21.69
N VAL A 147 15.46 9.31 22.05
CA VAL A 147 16.71 8.98 21.35
C VAL A 147 16.75 7.51 20.98
N PHE A 148 17.24 7.21 19.77
CA PHE A 148 17.60 5.86 19.37
C PHE A 148 19.02 5.55 19.85
N THR A 149 19.18 4.50 20.66
CA THR A 149 20.48 4.04 21.17
C THR A 149 20.88 2.67 20.64
N GLY A 150 19.98 1.97 19.94
CA GLY A 150 20.26 0.69 19.29
C GLY A 150 19.09 -0.29 19.32
N TYR A 151 19.22 -1.37 18.56
CA TYR A 151 18.28 -2.49 18.58
C TYR A 151 18.70 -3.55 19.64
N PRO A 152 17.73 -4.30 20.20
CA PRO A 152 16.30 -4.17 19.99
C PRO A 152 15.71 -2.96 20.71
N VAL A 153 14.71 -2.33 20.10
CA VAL A 153 13.87 -1.32 20.76
C VAL A 153 12.74 -2.04 21.49
N VAL A 154 12.71 -1.92 22.82
CA VAL A 154 11.70 -2.56 23.67
C VAL A 154 10.76 -1.50 24.24
N GLY A 155 9.45 -1.67 24.04
CA GLY A 155 8.45 -0.70 24.49
C GLY A 155 7.05 -1.29 24.55
N PHE A 156 6.12 -0.60 25.20
CA PHE A 156 4.73 -1.06 25.31
C PHE A 156 4.05 -1.17 23.94
N GLN A 157 3.24 -2.21 23.72
CA GLN A 157 2.57 -2.49 22.45
C GLN A 157 1.89 -1.25 21.84
N HIS A 158 1.17 -0.47 22.65
CA HIS A 158 0.46 0.71 22.19
C HIS A 158 1.40 1.81 21.67
N ARG A 159 2.58 1.99 22.28
CA ARG A 159 3.62 2.96 21.86
C ARG A 159 4.42 2.49 20.65
N MET A 160 4.52 1.17 20.47
CA MET A 160 5.27 0.58 19.36
C MET A 160 4.39 0.39 18.11
N GLN A 161 3.07 0.22 18.30
CA GLN A 161 2.09 0.04 17.22
C GLN A 161 1.52 1.36 16.72
N ALA A 162 1.21 2.32 17.61
CA ALA A 162 0.86 3.67 17.19
C ALA A 162 2.12 4.37 16.67
N SER A 163 1.98 5.19 15.63
CA SER A 163 3.16 5.59 14.85
C SER A 163 3.10 7.03 14.34
N GLY A 164 2.61 8.00 15.11
CA GLY A 164 2.63 9.39 14.64
C GLY A 164 2.25 10.42 15.70
N SER A 165 2.97 11.53 15.66
CA SER A 165 2.80 12.71 16.51
C SER A 165 2.16 13.91 15.80
N CYS A 166 1.85 13.78 14.51
CA CYS A 166 1.50 14.94 13.69
C CYS A 166 0.27 15.74 14.17
N VAL A 167 -0.79 15.06 14.62
CA VAL A 167 -2.04 15.75 15.00
C VAL A 167 -1.88 16.57 16.29
N ASP A 168 -0.86 16.27 17.09
CA ASP A 168 -0.62 16.91 18.40
C ASP A 168 0.23 18.19 18.30
N SER A 169 0.44 18.73 17.10
CA SER A 169 1.51 19.69 16.82
C SER A 169 1.07 21.17 16.74
N PRO A 170 1.96 22.12 17.10
CA PRO A 170 1.66 23.56 17.09
C PRO A 170 1.44 24.12 15.67
N GLY A 171 0.75 25.28 15.61
CA GLY A 171 0.05 25.78 14.41
C GLY A 171 0.85 26.06 13.13
N ASN A 172 2.19 26.07 13.16
CA ASN A 172 3.03 26.31 11.97
C ASN A 172 3.54 25.01 11.30
N THR A 173 3.07 23.87 11.77
CA THR A 173 3.41 22.55 11.21
C THR A 173 2.17 21.89 10.62
N SER A 174 2.36 20.89 9.78
CA SER A 174 1.27 20.17 9.16
C SER A 174 1.63 18.72 8.88
N CYS A 175 0.61 17.89 8.69
CA CYS A 175 0.79 16.51 8.26
C CYS A 175 1.05 16.47 6.76
N SER A 176 1.86 15.51 6.33
CA SER A 176 2.21 15.33 4.92
C SER A 176 0.99 15.10 4.02
N TRP A 177 -0.09 14.54 4.58
CA TRP A 177 -1.37 14.29 3.91
C TRP A 177 -2.43 15.38 4.15
N ASP A 178 -2.11 16.49 4.84
CA ASP A 178 -3.08 17.57 5.06
C ASP A 178 -3.45 18.21 3.71
N PRO A 179 -4.72 18.10 3.25
CA PRO A 179 -5.11 18.56 1.93
C PRO A 179 -4.99 20.08 1.77
N ARG A 180 -4.98 20.85 2.86
CA ARG A 180 -4.87 22.32 2.85
C ARG A 180 -3.48 22.79 2.50
N THR A 181 -2.46 22.00 2.82
CA THR A 181 -1.05 22.35 2.55
C THR A 181 -0.66 22.08 1.11
N ARG A 182 -1.44 21.24 0.40
CA ARG A 182 -1.06 20.68 -0.90
C ARG A 182 0.37 20.11 -0.86
N GLY A 183 0.62 19.31 0.19
CA GLY A 183 1.84 18.52 0.37
C GLY A 183 1.87 17.31 -0.57
N ILE A 184 2.41 16.19 -0.11
CA ILE A 184 2.61 15.02 -0.98
C ILE A 184 1.26 14.38 -1.34
N LEU A 185 1.07 14.03 -2.63
CA LEU A 185 -0.06 13.23 -3.10
C LEU A 185 0.42 11.86 -3.54
N LEU A 186 -0.24 10.81 -3.04
CA LEU A 186 0.20 9.43 -3.19
C LEU A 186 -0.94 8.55 -3.72
N GLY A 187 -0.58 7.59 -4.56
CA GLY A 187 -1.37 6.39 -4.81
C GLY A 187 -0.96 5.27 -3.86
N ASN A 188 -1.87 4.35 -3.60
CA ASN A 188 -1.56 3.15 -2.84
C ASN A 188 -2.32 1.93 -3.40
N ASN A 189 -1.56 0.98 -3.95
CA ASN A 189 -2.07 -0.33 -4.31
C ASN A 189 -1.91 -1.26 -3.11
N GLY A 190 -2.93 -2.05 -2.83
CA GLY A 190 -2.92 -2.99 -1.71
C GLY A 190 -3.66 -4.26 -2.10
N TYR A 191 -3.01 -5.41 -2.04
CA TYR A 191 -3.66 -6.67 -2.40
C TYR A 191 -3.06 -7.85 -1.65
N SER A 192 -3.88 -8.87 -1.45
CA SER A 192 -3.57 -10.01 -0.59
C SER A 192 -3.35 -11.27 -1.41
N ILE A 193 -2.21 -11.91 -1.22
CA ILE A 193 -1.84 -13.17 -1.85
C ILE A 193 -1.79 -14.24 -0.76
N THR A 194 -2.38 -15.41 -0.99
CA THR A 194 -2.33 -16.53 -0.04
C THR A 194 -0.88 -16.96 0.20
N LEU A 195 -0.55 -17.41 1.42
CA LEU A 195 0.82 -17.85 1.74
C LEU A 195 1.35 -18.92 0.78
N SER A 196 0.47 -19.79 0.27
CA SER A 196 0.80 -20.86 -0.68
C SER A 196 1.26 -20.35 -2.05
N ARG A 197 0.89 -19.12 -2.42
CA ARG A 197 1.21 -18.50 -3.72
C ARG A 197 2.24 -17.37 -3.63
N ALA A 198 2.52 -16.86 -2.44
CA ALA A 198 3.37 -15.69 -2.22
C ALA A 198 4.78 -15.86 -2.82
N SER A 199 5.41 -17.03 -2.66
CA SER A 199 6.76 -17.29 -3.16
C SER A 199 6.84 -17.17 -4.69
N ALA A 200 5.90 -17.81 -5.40
CA ALA A 200 5.84 -17.75 -6.86
C ALA A 200 5.54 -16.31 -7.36
N PHE A 201 4.63 -15.61 -6.68
CA PHE A 201 4.33 -14.21 -7.01
C PHE A 201 5.58 -13.32 -6.87
N ILE A 202 6.30 -13.41 -5.75
CA ILE A 202 7.53 -12.65 -5.53
C ILE A 202 8.59 -12.97 -6.61
N ALA A 203 8.72 -14.23 -7.01
CA ALA A 203 9.66 -14.61 -8.06
C ALA A 203 9.35 -13.93 -9.41
N ASP A 204 8.07 -13.81 -9.79
CA ASP A 204 7.68 -13.05 -10.99
C ASP A 204 7.93 -11.55 -10.83
N MET A 205 7.66 -10.99 -9.65
CA MET A 205 7.97 -9.58 -9.37
C MET A 205 9.48 -9.32 -9.49
N GLN A 206 10.31 -10.23 -8.98
CA GLN A 206 11.77 -10.19 -9.09
C GLN A 206 12.21 -10.27 -10.54
N GLN A 207 11.59 -11.14 -11.35
CA GLN A 207 11.84 -11.19 -12.79
C GLN A 207 11.49 -9.87 -13.50
N LEU A 208 10.39 -9.22 -13.11
CA LEU A 208 10.01 -7.91 -13.67
C LEU A 208 11.04 -6.83 -13.31
N ARG A 209 11.48 -6.82 -12.05
CA ARG A 209 12.58 -5.98 -11.55
C ARG A 209 13.88 -6.23 -12.31
N ASP A 210 14.21 -7.48 -12.63
CA ASP A 210 15.43 -7.80 -13.39
C ASP A 210 15.39 -7.26 -14.82
N ARG A 211 14.21 -7.18 -15.45
CA ARG A 211 14.04 -6.63 -16.79
C ARG A 211 14.05 -5.10 -16.83
N LYS A 212 13.53 -4.44 -15.79
CA LYS A 212 13.42 -2.97 -15.71
C LYS A 212 13.77 -2.44 -14.31
N PRO A 213 15.02 -2.55 -13.84
CA PRO A 213 15.35 -2.22 -12.45
C PRO A 213 15.08 -0.75 -12.10
N LEU A 214 15.45 0.18 -13.00
CA LEU A 214 15.28 1.63 -12.76
C LEU A 214 13.80 2.07 -12.67
N ALA A 215 12.87 1.24 -13.15
CA ALA A 215 11.44 1.52 -13.08
C ALA A 215 10.88 1.37 -11.65
N PHE A 216 11.60 0.69 -10.75
CA PHE A 216 11.19 0.46 -9.36
C PHE A 216 11.62 1.58 -8.40
N CYS A 217 12.41 2.55 -8.86
CA CYS A 217 12.94 3.61 -7.98
C CYS A 217 11.86 4.47 -7.33
N GLY A 218 10.74 4.69 -8.01
CA GLY A 218 9.59 5.39 -7.42
C GLY A 218 8.92 4.61 -6.28
N ILE A 219 9.01 3.28 -6.29
CA ILE A 219 8.54 2.41 -5.21
C ILE A 219 9.52 2.48 -4.03
N ASP A 220 10.83 2.37 -4.29
CA ASP A 220 11.87 2.48 -3.25
C ASP A 220 11.86 3.85 -2.56
N ALA A 221 11.54 4.93 -3.29
CA ALA A 221 11.37 6.27 -2.73
C ALA A 221 10.25 6.35 -1.67
N LYS A 222 9.34 5.37 -1.63
CA LYS A 222 8.26 5.24 -0.65
C LYS A 222 8.48 4.09 0.35
N LEU A 223 9.74 3.71 0.54
CA LEU A 223 10.18 2.55 1.34
C LEU A 223 9.78 1.18 0.79
N GLY A 224 9.67 1.06 -0.53
CA GLY A 224 9.54 -0.23 -1.16
C GLY A 224 8.11 -0.80 -1.11
N ILE A 225 8.04 -2.12 -1.30
CA ILE A 225 6.81 -2.91 -1.22
C ILE A 225 6.72 -3.48 0.19
N LEU A 226 5.69 -3.09 0.94
CA LEU A 226 5.47 -3.55 2.30
C LEU A 226 4.68 -4.87 2.28
N LEU A 227 5.22 -5.89 2.93
CA LEU A 227 4.61 -7.21 3.10
C LEU A 227 4.15 -7.37 4.55
N ARG A 228 2.83 -7.56 4.74
CA ARG A 228 2.19 -7.66 6.06
C ARG A 228 1.34 -8.91 6.15
N TYR A 229 1.42 -9.60 7.28
CA TYR A 229 0.73 -10.88 7.45
C TYR A 229 -0.71 -10.68 7.94
N VAL A 230 -1.65 -11.35 7.29
CA VAL A 230 -3.06 -11.33 7.66
C VAL A 230 -3.55 -12.76 7.88
N LYS A 231 -4.16 -13.00 9.04
CA LYS A 231 -4.78 -14.29 9.36
C LYS A 231 -6.11 -14.45 8.66
N ALA A 232 -6.45 -15.70 8.36
CA ALA A 232 -7.79 -16.08 7.92
C ALA A 232 -8.86 -15.53 8.89
N SER A 233 -10.00 -15.12 8.33
CA SER A 233 -11.12 -14.51 9.05
C SER A 233 -12.43 -15.18 8.68
N SER A 234 -13.29 -15.37 9.68
CA SER A 234 -14.63 -15.92 9.48
C SER A 234 -15.65 -14.89 8.97
N ALA A 235 -15.29 -13.59 8.94
CA ALA A 235 -16.13 -12.50 8.46
C ALA A 235 -16.60 -12.75 7.02
N TYR A 236 -17.76 -12.21 6.63
CA TYR A 236 -18.33 -12.48 5.31
C TYR A 236 -17.50 -11.93 4.16
N LEU A 237 -16.89 -10.76 4.33
CA LEU A 237 -15.89 -10.20 3.44
C LEU A 237 -14.46 -10.40 4.00
N GLY A 238 -14.26 -11.50 4.74
CA GLY A 238 -12.97 -11.92 5.27
C GLY A 238 -12.22 -12.83 4.29
N LYS A 239 -10.91 -12.92 4.47
CA LYS A 239 -10.03 -13.83 3.71
C LYS A 239 -10.11 -15.23 4.35
N GLU A 240 -10.29 -16.29 3.58
CA GLU A 240 -10.43 -17.66 4.12
C GLU A 240 -9.09 -18.32 4.47
N GLU A 241 -8.00 -17.81 3.90
CA GLU A 241 -6.64 -18.32 4.12
C GLU A 241 -5.74 -17.24 4.72
N ASP A 242 -4.71 -17.68 5.44
CA ASP A 242 -3.60 -16.82 5.84
C ASP A 242 -2.91 -16.27 4.57
N SER A 243 -2.70 -14.95 4.56
CA SER A 243 -2.21 -14.23 3.39
C SER A 243 -1.12 -13.21 3.75
N ILE A 244 -0.42 -12.75 2.72
CA ILE A 244 0.44 -11.57 2.78
C ILE A 244 -0.25 -10.46 2.02
N ASP A 245 -0.48 -9.34 2.69
CA ASP A 245 -0.87 -8.07 2.07
C ASP A 245 0.40 -7.40 1.53
N PHE A 246 0.39 -7.13 0.23
CA PHE A 246 1.42 -6.36 -0.47
C PHE A 246 0.90 -4.94 -0.66
N ASP A 247 1.60 -3.97 -0.08
CA ASP A 247 1.26 -2.56 -0.19
C ASP A 247 2.35 -1.79 -0.92
N ILE A 248 1.94 -1.08 -1.96
CA ILE A 248 2.81 -0.28 -2.82
C ILE A 248 2.31 1.15 -2.79
N THR A 249 3.06 2.01 -2.10
CA THR A 249 2.84 3.46 -2.14
C THR A 249 3.66 4.04 -3.28
N TYR A 250 3.08 4.96 -4.05
CA TYR A 250 3.76 5.56 -5.20
C TYR A 250 3.30 7.00 -5.41
N TYR A 251 4.10 7.78 -6.13
CA TYR A 251 3.78 9.16 -6.48
C TYR A 251 2.49 9.26 -7.31
N ARG A 252 1.72 10.32 -7.09
CA ARG A 252 0.56 10.67 -7.92
C ARG A 252 0.54 12.17 -8.22
N SER A 253 0.44 12.54 -9.49
CA SER A 253 0.24 13.94 -9.88
C SER A 253 -1.10 14.51 -9.39
N PHE A 254 -1.11 15.81 -9.08
CA PHE A 254 -2.34 16.59 -8.85
C PHE A 254 -3.11 16.87 -10.14
N THR A 255 -2.47 16.75 -11.31
CA THR A 255 -3.10 16.98 -12.61
C THR A 255 -3.83 15.71 -13.04
N LYS A 256 -5.16 15.81 -13.26
CA LYS A 256 -5.95 14.71 -13.81
C LYS A 256 -5.42 14.35 -15.22
N GLY A 257 -5.18 13.07 -15.45
CA GLY A 257 -4.78 12.48 -16.71
C GLY A 257 -3.29 12.57 -17.00
N GLU A 258 -2.46 13.09 -16.08
CA GLU A 258 -1.01 13.17 -16.26
C GLU A 258 -0.37 11.78 -16.06
N PRO A 259 0.35 11.24 -17.06
CA PRO A 259 1.04 9.96 -16.93
C PRO A 259 2.10 10.00 -15.85
N ASN A 260 2.12 8.98 -14.99
CA ASN A 260 3.23 8.76 -14.07
C ASN A 260 4.28 7.89 -14.77
N PRO A 261 5.56 8.31 -14.85
CA PRO A 261 6.56 7.51 -15.50
C PRO A 261 6.82 6.23 -14.72
N HIS A 262 6.92 5.12 -15.46
CA HIS A 262 7.01 3.75 -14.95
C HIS A 262 5.75 3.21 -14.26
N SER A 263 4.59 3.84 -14.48
CA SER A 263 3.29 3.27 -14.07
C SER A 263 3.00 1.91 -14.72
N ASP A 264 3.65 1.60 -15.85
CA ASP A 264 3.56 0.29 -16.48
C ASP A 264 3.99 -0.85 -15.55
N VAL A 265 5.00 -0.63 -14.70
CA VAL A 265 5.41 -1.62 -13.69
C VAL A 265 4.35 -1.77 -12.59
N LEU A 266 3.77 -0.67 -12.10
CA LEU A 266 2.74 -0.72 -11.07
C LEU A 266 1.48 -1.43 -11.56
N ASP A 267 1.07 -1.15 -12.81
CA ASP A 267 -0.08 -1.75 -13.46
C ASP A 267 0.13 -3.24 -13.71
N GLU A 268 1.33 -3.63 -14.17
CA GLU A 268 1.67 -5.03 -14.39
C GLU A 268 1.66 -5.82 -13.07
N LEU A 269 2.27 -5.28 -12.00
CA LEU A 269 2.28 -5.91 -10.69
C LEU A 269 0.86 -6.13 -10.15
N GLN A 270 0.00 -5.10 -10.25
CA GLN A 270 -1.38 -5.16 -9.78
C GLN A 270 -2.22 -6.16 -10.60
N GLN A 271 -2.10 -6.15 -11.93
CA GLN A 271 -2.81 -7.10 -12.79
C GLN A 271 -2.31 -8.54 -12.60
N MET A 272 -1.00 -8.73 -12.47
CA MET A 272 -0.40 -10.04 -12.19
C MET A 272 -0.91 -10.59 -10.86
N ALA A 273 -0.93 -9.78 -9.80
CA ALA A 273 -1.48 -10.18 -8.52
C ALA A 273 -2.95 -10.60 -8.66
N LEU A 274 -3.80 -9.71 -9.21
CA LEU A 274 -5.25 -9.89 -9.25
C LEU A 274 -5.70 -11.02 -10.20
N ARG A 275 -5.06 -11.15 -11.37
CA ARG A 275 -5.50 -12.05 -12.46
C ARG A 275 -4.73 -13.36 -12.49
N LYS A 276 -3.39 -13.34 -12.38
CA LYS A 276 -2.57 -14.57 -12.39
C LYS A 276 -2.59 -15.29 -11.04
N TYR A 277 -2.50 -14.54 -9.94
CA TYR A 277 -2.41 -15.13 -8.60
C TYR A 277 -3.72 -15.13 -7.81
N GLY A 278 -4.78 -14.54 -8.36
CA GLY A 278 -6.09 -14.49 -7.74
C GLY A 278 -6.14 -13.59 -6.48
N ALA A 279 -5.26 -12.59 -6.37
CA ALA A 279 -5.16 -11.73 -5.20
C ALA A 279 -6.49 -11.04 -4.87
N MET A 280 -6.73 -10.81 -3.58
CA MET A 280 -7.90 -10.05 -3.12
C MET A 280 -7.52 -8.58 -2.98
N PRO A 281 -8.21 -7.63 -3.64
CA PRO A 281 -7.90 -6.22 -3.48
C PRO A 281 -8.22 -5.75 -2.07
N HIS A 282 -7.36 -4.94 -1.48
CA HIS A 282 -7.63 -4.27 -0.22
C HIS A 282 -8.69 -3.18 -0.42
N TRP A 283 -9.82 -3.33 0.28
CA TRP A 283 -11.00 -2.48 0.16
C TRP A 283 -10.77 -0.97 0.37
N GLY A 284 -9.86 -0.59 1.28
CA GLY A 284 -9.53 0.82 1.54
C GLY A 284 -8.42 1.41 0.64
N LYS A 285 -8.02 0.70 -0.43
CA LYS A 285 -6.87 1.04 -1.29
C LYS A 285 -7.26 0.83 -2.76
N ASN A 286 -6.29 0.92 -3.67
CA ASN A 286 -6.43 0.64 -5.10
C ASN A 286 -7.26 1.65 -5.91
N ARG A 287 -7.15 1.48 -7.22
CA ARG A 287 -7.92 2.21 -8.24
C ARG A 287 -9.09 1.35 -8.74
N ASP A 288 -10.04 1.94 -9.44
CA ASP A 288 -11.36 1.33 -9.65
C ASP A 288 -11.32 -0.01 -10.41
N PHE A 289 -10.42 -0.15 -11.40
CA PHE A 289 -10.31 -1.40 -12.16
C PHE A 289 -9.96 -2.60 -11.27
N ALA A 290 -9.32 -2.39 -10.11
CA ALA A 290 -8.94 -3.47 -9.21
C ALA A 290 -10.15 -4.14 -8.53
N PHE A 291 -11.30 -3.47 -8.52
CA PHE A 291 -12.54 -3.96 -7.91
C PHE A 291 -13.46 -4.72 -8.87
N GLU A 292 -13.13 -4.75 -10.17
CA GLU A 292 -13.87 -5.54 -11.16
C GLU A 292 -13.89 -7.03 -10.75
N GLY A 293 -15.09 -7.57 -10.50
CA GLY A 293 -15.27 -8.96 -10.05
C GLY A 293 -14.67 -9.27 -8.68
N ALA A 294 -14.34 -8.27 -7.86
CA ALA A 294 -13.69 -8.50 -6.56
C ALA A 294 -14.59 -9.25 -5.58
N ILE A 295 -15.91 -9.02 -5.63
CA ILE A 295 -16.87 -9.65 -4.73
C ILE A 295 -16.94 -11.17 -4.90
N ASP A 296 -16.72 -11.68 -6.11
CA ASP A 296 -16.77 -13.11 -6.44
C ASP A 296 -15.65 -13.90 -5.76
N LYS A 297 -14.61 -13.19 -5.28
CA LYS A 297 -13.51 -13.77 -4.52
C LYS A 297 -13.87 -14.07 -3.06
N TYR A 298 -15.06 -13.70 -2.59
CA TYR A 298 -15.53 -13.91 -1.22
C TYR A 298 -16.64 -14.98 -1.18
N PRO A 299 -16.36 -16.20 -0.73
CA PRO A 299 -17.34 -17.30 -0.74
C PRO A 299 -18.59 -17.04 0.10
N LYS A 300 -18.53 -16.08 1.03
CA LYS A 300 -19.64 -15.67 1.91
C LYS A 300 -20.30 -14.36 1.48
N ALA A 301 -20.04 -13.87 0.26
CA ALA A 301 -20.65 -12.64 -0.27
C ALA A 301 -22.19 -12.69 -0.26
N SER A 302 -22.80 -13.83 -0.58
CA SER A 302 -24.27 -13.98 -0.54
C SER A 302 -24.85 -13.71 0.86
N LYS A 303 -24.20 -14.21 1.92
CA LYS A 303 -24.58 -13.94 3.31
C LYS A 303 -24.37 -12.48 3.69
N PHE A 304 -23.31 -11.86 3.16
CA PHE A 304 -23.11 -10.42 3.32
C PHE A 304 -24.29 -9.63 2.75
N PHE A 305 -24.72 -9.95 1.53
CA PHE A 305 -25.86 -9.28 0.89
C PHE A 305 -27.20 -9.54 1.58
N GLU A 306 -27.43 -10.77 2.06
CA GLU A 306 -28.63 -11.08 2.86
C GLU A 306 -28.72 -10.19 4.11
N VAL A 307 -27.60 -10.06 4.85
CA VAL A 307 -27.53 -9.21 6.04
C VAL A 307 -27.65 -7.74 5.65
N LYS A 308 -26.93 -7.28 4.63
CA LYS A 308 -27.04 -5.89 4.14
C LYS A 308 -28.48 -5.55 3.81
N GLY A 309 -29.18 -6.37 3.01
CA GLY A 309 -30.56 -6.12 2.61
C GLY A 309 -31.55 -6.12 3.79
N ARG A 310 -31.28 -6.89 4.85
CA ARG A 310 -32.11 -6.88 6.06
C ARG A 310 -31.94 -5.60 6.90
N TYR A 311 -30.73 -5.07 6.98
CA TYR A 311 -30.42 -3.92 7.84
C TYR A 311 -30.45 -2.56 7.11
N ASP A 312 -30.41 -2.58 5.78
CA ASP A 312 -30.39 -1.41 4.90
C ASP A 312 -31.30 -1.66 3.68
N SER A 313 -32.58 -1.98 3.93
CA SER A 313 -33.55 -2.30 2.87
C SER A 313 -33.79 -1.14 1.91
N ASP A 314 -33.69 0.08 2.41
CA ASP A 314 -33.91 1.31 1.65
C ASP A 314 -32.63 1.82 0.98
N GLY A 315 -31.49 1.14 1.19
CA GLY A 315 -30.22 1.50 0.57
C GLY A 315 -29.63 2.83 1.05
N ILE A 316 -29.97 3.30 2.26
CA ILE A 316 -29.51 4.57 2.84
C ILE A 316 -27.98 4.62 2.89
N PHE A 317 -27.35 3.47 3.11
CA PHE A 317 -25.91 3.30 3.20
C PHE A 317 -25.25 2.88 1.87
N SER A 318 -26.03 2.88 0.79
CA SER A 318 -25.57 2.51 -0.54
C SER A 318 -25.31 3.76 -1.37
N SER A 319 -24.42 3.61 -2.34
CA SER A 319 -24.07 4.63 -3.34
C SER A 319 -23.84 3.93 -4.66
N GLU A 320 -23.94 4.67 -5.76
CA GLU A 320 -23.62 4.14 -7.09
C GLU A 320 -22.24 3.44 -7.10
N TRP A 321 -21.23 4.09 -6.52
CA TRP A 321 -19.87 3.54 -6.47
C TRP A 321 -19.77 2.26 -5.62
N SER A 322 -20.46 2.20 -4.47
CA SER A 322 -20.43 0.98 -3.65
C SER A 322 -21.12 -0.18 -4.32
N ASP A 323 -22.21 0.07 -5.03
CA ASP A 323 -22.97 -0.97 -5.73
C ASP A 323 -22.15 -1.51 -6.91
N GLN A 324 -21.41 -0.65 -7.60
CA GLN A 324 -20.46 -1.04 -8.64
C GLN A 324 -19.34 -1.92 -8.07
N VAL A 325 -18.67 -1.46 -7.01
CA VAL A 325 -17.56 -2.20 -6.37
C VAL A 325 -18.00 -3.55 -5.78
N LEU A 326 -19.25 -3.63 -5.31
CA LEU A 326 -19.83 -4.87 -4.79
C LEU A 326 -20.47 -5.75 -5.87
N GLY A 327 -20.46 -5.34 -7.14
CA GLY A 327 -21.10 -6.09 -8.22
C GLY A 327 -22.63 -6.21 -8.09
N ILE A 328 -23.27 -5.29 -7.37
CA ILE A 328 -24.74 -5.23 -7.23
C ILE A 328 -25.34 -4.62 -8.50
N ASN A 329 -24.81 -3.48 -8.93
CA ASN A 329 -25.29 -2.78 -10.12
C ASN A 329 -24.17 -1.92 -10.73
N GLY A 330 -24.10 -1.90 -12.07
CA GLY A 330 -23.07 -1.21 -12.82
C GLY A 330 -21.70 -1.91 -12.76
N SER A 331 -20.66 -1.19 -13.16
CA SER A 331 -19.27 -1.64 -13.14
C SER A 331 -18.39 -0.56 -12.51
N PRO A 332 -17.37 -0.91 -11.70
CA PRO A 332 -16.40 0.06 -11.23
C PRO A 332 -15.46 0.51 -12.37
N VAL A 333 -15.45 -0.21 -13.50
CA VAL A 333 -14.61 0.12 -14.65
C VAL A 333 -15.24 1.22 -15.48
N ILE A 334 -14.52 2.33 -15.67
CA ILE A 334 -14.93 3.45 -16.51
C ILE A 334 -14.00 3.52 -17.71
N VAL A 335 -14.54 3.29 -18.91
CA VAL A 335 -13.78 3.31 -20.17
C VAL A 335 -13.95 4.67 -20.84
N GLU A 336 -12.92 5.50 -20.77
CA GLU A 336 -12.85 6.82 -21.39
C GLU A 336 -11.41 7.15 -21.80
N LYS A 337 -11.22 8.25 -22.54
CA LYS A 337 -9.86 8.73 -22.87
C LYS A 337 -9.04 8.91 -21.59
N ARG A 338 -7.80 8.40 -21.57
CA ARG A 338 -6.88 8.40 -20.41
C ARG A 338 -7.37 7.59 -19.18
N CYS A 339 -8.38 6.72 -19.31
CA CYS A 339 -8.89 5.95 -18.17
C CYS A 339 -7.84 5.07 -17.48
N ALA A 340 -6.87 4.53 -18.21
CA ALA A 340 -5.84 3.66 -17.64
C ALA A 340 -4.80 4.44 -16.83
N ILE A 341 -4.47 5.67 -17.25
CA ILE A 341 -3.62 6.59 -16.48
C ILE A 341 -4.23 6.86 -15.09
N GLU A 342 -5.55 7.07 -15.04
CA GLU A 342 -6.28 7.27 -13.79
C GLU A 342 -6.56 5.97 -13.01
N GLY A 343 -6.31 4.80 -13.61
CA GLY A 343 -6.67 3.48 -13.10
C GLY A 343 -8.17 3.24 -12.98
N LEU A 344 -8.95 3.87 -13.85
CA LEU A 344 -10.37 3.60 -14.00
C LEU A 344 -10.64 2.37 -14.87
N CYS A 345 -9.68 2.02 -15.74
CA CYS A 345 -9.77 0.87 -16.64
C CYS A 345 -8.39 0.19 -16.79
N VAL A 346 -8.39 -1.05 -17.27
CA VAL A 346 -7.21 -1.65 -17.90
C VAL A 346 -7.21 -1.22 -19.37
N CYS A 347 -6.05 -0.81 -19.91
CA CYS A 347 -6.00 -0.29 -21.27
C CYS A 347 -6.33 -1.40 -22.30
N SER A 348 -7.05 -1.03 -23.36
CA SER A 348 -7.32 -1.89 -24.52
C SER A 348 -7.07 -1.14 -25.83
N ASP A 349 -7.20 0.19 -25.79
CA ASP A 349 -6.87 1.11 -26.87
C ASP A 349 -5.79 2.10 -26.42
N ASP A 350 -5.00 2.61 -27.36
CA ASP A 350 -3.93 3.55 -27.06
C ASP A 350 -4.48 4.86 -26.45
N SER A 351 -5.68 5.30 -26.82
CA SER A 351 -6.33 6.50 -26.24
C SER A 351 -6.55 6.43 -24.73
N HIS A 352 -6.50 5.23 -24.12
CA HIS A 352 -6.58 5.05 -22.67
C HIS A 352 -5.27 5.44 -21.97
N CYS A 353 -4.17 5.59 -22.71
CA CYS A 353 -2.81 5.76 -22.18
C CYS A 353 -2.16 7.12 -22.43
N ALA A 354 -2.82 8.09 -23.08
CA ALA A 354 -2.24 9.38 -23.51
C ALA A 354 -1.16 9.23 -24.63
N PRO A 355 -1.54 8.75 -25.83
CA PRO A 355 -0.61 8.55 -26.95
C PRO A 355 -0.01 9.87 -27.45
N GLU A 356 -0.69 10.99 -27.25
CA GLU A 356 -0.16 12.33 -27.50
C GLU A 356 1.08 12.69 -26.66
N GLU A 357 1.31 11.97 -25.56
CA GLU A 357 2.47 12.12 -24.67
C GLU A 357 3.47 10.94 -24.81
N GLY A 358 3.30 10.10 -25.84
CA GLY A 358 4.19 8.96 -26.11
C GLY A 358 3.89 7.71 -25.29
N TYR A 359 2.72 7.63 -24.64
CA TYR A 359 2.31 6.47 -23.86
C TYR A 359 1.25 5.65 -24.59
N TYR A 360 1.51 4.36 -24.75
CA TYR A 360 0.66 3.47 -25.53
C TYR A 360 0.26 2.22 -24.74
N CYS A 361 -0.86 1.62 -25.12
CA CYS A 361 -1.32 0.40 -24.50
C CYS A 361 -0.51 -0.79 -25.01
N ARG A 362 0.25 -1.42 -24.12
CA ARG A 362 1.17 -2.51 -24.46
C ARG A 362 1.00 -3.71 -23.51
N PRO A 363 1.42 -4.92 -23.95
CA PRO A 363 1.53 -6.05 -23.04
C PRO A 363 2.52 -5.78 -21.91
N GLY A 364 2.28 -6.38 -20.74
CA GLY A 364 3.26 -6.47 -19.66
C GLY A 364 4.56 -7.16 -20.10
N LYS A 365 5.65 -6.95 -19.37
CA LYS A 365 6.99 -7.47 -19.69
C LYS A 365 7.23 -8.90 -19.21
N VAL A 366 6.62 -9.30 -18.11
CA VAL A 366 6.66 -10.65 -17.52
C VAL A 366 5.29 -11.30 -17.60
N TYR A 367 4.24 -10.64 -17.10
CA TYR A 367 2.86 -11.09 -17.27
C TYR A 367 2.27 -10.45 -18.52
N THR A 368 2.47 -11.11 -19.66
CA THR A 368 2.13 -10.57 -20.99
C THR A 368 0.62 -10.43 -21.25
N GLU A 369 -0.23 -11.05 -20.44
CA GLU A 369 -1.68 -10.82 -20.48
C GLU A 369 -2.08 -9.49 -19.81
N ALA A 370 -1.21 -8.89 -18.98
CA ALA A 370 -1.45 -7.54 -18.48
C ALA A 370 -1.40 -6.55 -19.64
N ARG A 371 -2.20 -5.50 -19.52
CA ARG A 371 -2.19 -4.36 -20.45
C ARG A 371 -1.85 -3.10 -19.69
N VAL A 372 -0.78 -2.45 -20.10
CA VAL A 372 -0.13 -1.36 -19.35
C VAL A 372 0.17 -0.18 -20.25
N CYS A 373 0.13 1.03 -19.69
CA CYS A 373 0.50 2.24 -20.40
C CYS A 373 2.01 2.44 -20.35
N SER A 374 2.70 2.02 -21.42
CA SER A 374 4.15 2.11 -21.53
C SER A 374 4.55 3.33 -22.35
N PHE A 375 5.55 4.06 -21.86
CA PHE A 375 6.21 5.09 -22.64
C PHE A 375 7.08 4.46 -23.75
N GLU A 376 6.87 4.89 -24.99
CA GLU A 376 7.70 4.57 -26.14
C GLU A 376 8.23 5.89 -26.69
N SER A 377 9.53 6.15 -26.53
CA SER A 377 10.16 7.32 -27.13
C SER A 377 9.93 7.29 -28.64
N ALA A 378 9.42 8.38 -29.20
CA ALA A 378 9.35 8.55 -30.65
C ALA A 378 10.73 8.28 -31.24
N ILE A 379 10.78 7.35 -32.21
CA ILE A 379 12.00 6.95 -32.93
C ILE A 379 12.57 8.16 -33.67
#